data_AF-A0A484ZPU5-F1
#
_entry.id   AF-A0A484ZPU5-F1
#
_cell.length_a   1.000
_cell.length_b   1.000
_cell.length_c   1.000
_cell.angle_alpha   90.00
_cell.angle_beta   90.00
_cell.angle_gamma   90.00
#
_symmetry.space_group_name_H-M   'P 1'
#
loop_
_entity.id
_entity.type
_entity.pdbx_description
1 polymer ?
#
loop_
_entity_poly.entity_id
_entity_poly.type
_entity_poly.pdbx_seq_one_letter_code
_entity_poly.pdbx_strand_id
1 'polypeptide(L)' 'MEVTVGQNRKEKSCRKKAPNLKWAYLSLAKMGHWHDSKRTGRAGWIVIWEGWFKLQDIVEGYRLAKSLDQEI' A
#
# COMPACT_ATOMS: atom_id res chain seq x y z
N MET A 1 -17.99 23.00 -19.18
CA MET A 1 -17.59 22.81 -17.78
C MET A 1 -16.88 21.47 -17.71
N GLU A 2 -15.56 21.44 -17.91
CA GLU A 2 -14.78 20.19 -17.84
C GLU A 2 -13.91 20.25 -16.60
N VAL A 3 -14.23 19.39 -15.62
CA VAL A 3 -13.47 19.25 -14.38
C VAL A 3 -12.23 18.43 -14.71
N THR A 4 -11.06 19.07 -14.71
CA THR A 4 -9.76 18.42 -14.81
C THR A 4 -9.51 17.51 -13.62
N VAL A 5 -9.68 16.19 -13.81
CA VAL A 5 -9.20 15.18 -12.85
C VAL A 5 -7.67 15.10 -12.96
N GLY A 6 -6.99 15.71 -12.00
CA GLY A 6 -5.53 15.67 -11.88
C GLY A 6 -5.04 14.26 -11.52
N GLN A 7 -4.76 13.44 -12.53
CA GLN A 7 -4.17 12.11 -12.35
C GLN A 7 -2.63 12.20 -12.30
N ASN A 8 -2.06 12.48 -11.13
CA ASN A 8 -0.59 12.44 -10.93
C ASN A 8 -0.16 11.07 -10.37
N ARG A 9 -0.39 9.99 -11.14
CA ARG A 9 0.18 8.66 -10.82
C ARG A 9 1.61 8.63 -11.34
N LYS A 10 2.58 9.11 -10.55
CA LYS A 10 4.01 8.83 -10.82
C LYS A 10 4.16 7.32 -10.95
N GLU A 11 4.47 6.84 -12.16
CA GLU A 11 4.92 5.46 -12.37
C GLU A 11 6.09 5.23 -11.43
N LYS A 12 5.86 4.46 -10.38
CA LYS A 12 6.93 4.03 -9.47
C LYS A 12 7.77 3.05 -10.26
N SER A 13 8.81 3.55 -10.93
CA SER A 13 9.92 2.75 -11.43
C SER A 13 10.23 1.65 -10.41
N CYS A 14 10.17 0.40 -10.87
CA CYS A 14 10.51 -0.79 -10.11
C CYS A 14 11.91 -0.60 -9.52
N ARG A 15 11.96 -0.21 -8.23
CA ARG A 15 13.22 -0.07 -7.51
C ARG A 15 13.77 -1.47 -7.33
N LYS A 16 14.91 -1.76 -7.97
CA LYS A 16 15.62 -3.05 -7.87
C LYS A 16 16.08 -3.39 -6.44
N LYS A 17 16.14 -2.41 -5.53
CA LYS A 17 16.51 -2.59 -4.12
C LYS A 17 15.26 -2.51 -3.25
N ALA A 18 15.20 -3.42 -2.27
CA ALA A 18 14.17 -3.38 -1.24
C ALA A 18 14.11 -1.98 -0.62
N PRO A 19 12.92 -1.35 -0.60
CA PRO A 19 12.78 -0.01 -0.07
C PRO A 19 13.06 0.03 1.45
N ASN A 20 13.35 1.23 1.97
CA ASN A 20 13.68 1.42 3.38
C ASN A 20 12.49 1.14 4.32
N LEU A 21 12.77 0.92 5.62
CA LEU A 21 11.73 0.65 6.62
C LEU A 21 10.70 1.78 6.71
N LYS A 22 11.13 3.04 6.53
CA LYS A 22 10.23 4.21 6.49
C LYS A 22 9.20 4.09 5.37
N TRP A 23 9.58 3.56 4.21
CA TRP A 23 8.68 3.30 3.11
C TRP A 23 7.66 2.22 3.48
N ALA A 24 8.08 1.14 4.14
CA ALA A 24 7.17 0.09 4.57
C ALA A 24 6.12 0.64 5.55
N TYR A 25 6.57 1.38 6.57
CA TYR A 25 5.69 2.07 7.52
C TYR A 25 4.68 2.99 6.84
N LEU A 26 5.15 3.88 5.94
CA LEU A 26 4.27 4.81 5.23
C LEU A 26 3.33 4.11 4.25
N SER A 27 3.73 2.95 3.71
CA SER A 27 2.89 2.18 2.80
C SER A 27 1.78 1.47 3.56
N LEU A 28 2.08 0.89 4.72
CA LEU A 28 1.06 0.33 5.63
C LEU A 28 0.09 1.40 6.11
N ALA A 29 0.58 2.57 6.52
CA ALA A 29 -0.29 3.68 6.91
C ALA A 29 -1.25 4.08 5.79
N LYS A 30 -0.76 4.15 4.54
CA LYS A 30 -1.60 4.43 3.37
C LYS A 30 -2.63 3.35 3.10
N MET A 31 -2.32 2.07 3.37
CA MET A 31 -3.29 0.97 3.26
C MET A 31 -4.40 1.11 4.30
N GLY A 32 -4.10 1.61 5.50
CA GLY A 32 -5.07 1.99 6.53
C GLY A 32 -5.68 3.38 6.34
N HIS A 33 -5.76 3.88 5.10
CA HIS A 33 -6.37 5.18 4.76
C HIS A 33 -5.78 6.42 5.44
N TRP A 34 -4.52 6.36 5.90
CA TRP A 34 -3.86 7.54 6.45
C TRP A 34 -3.37 8.47 5.36
N HIS A 35 -4.00 9.64 5.31
CA HIS A 35 -3.54 10.79 4.57
C HIS A 35 -2.87 11.73 5.59
N ASP A 36 -1.58 12.00 5.47
CA ASP A 36 -0.76 12.79 6.41
C ASP A 36 -1.19 14.28 6.46
N SER A 37 -2.44 14.54 6.84
CA SER A 37 -3.08 15.85 6.76
C SER A 37 -2.44 16.87 7.71
N LYS A 38 -1.85 16.38 8.81
CA LYS A 38 -1.13 17.21 9.80
C LYS A 38 0.37 17.30 9.53
N ARG A 39 0.88 16.67 8.45
CA ARG A 39 2.30 16.64 8.06
C ARG A 39 3.23 16.23 9.21
N THR A 40 2.76 15.37 10.11
CA THR A 40 3.54 14.90 11.25
C THR A 40 4.41 13.71 10.87
N GLY A 41 4.09 13.03 9.77
CA GLY A 41 4.81 11.81 9.38
C GLY A 41 4.55 10.61 10.31
N ARG A 42 3.60 10.74 11.26
CA ARG A 42 3.31 9.76 12.32
C ARG A 42 1.87 9.26 12.18
N ALA A 43 1.72 8.02 11.76
CA ALA A 43 0.47 7.27 11.79
C ALA A 43 0.24 6.65 13.16
N GLY A 44 -1.01 6.67 13.62
CA GLY A 44 -1.43 6.01 14.85
C GLY A 44 -1.40 4.49 14.71
N TRP A 45 -1.30 3.78 15.84
CA TRP A 45 -1.23 2.32 15.89
C TRP A 45 -2.40 1.63 15.18
N ILE A 46 -3.63 2.12 15.40
CA ILE A 46 -4.85 1.55 14.79
C ILE A 46 -4.75 1.54 13.26
N VAL A 47 -4.33 2.65 12.66
CA VAL A 47 -4.18 2.78 11.21
C VAL A 47 -3.13 1.79 10.68
N ILE A 48 -2.00 1.66 11.38
CA ILE A 48 -0.96 0.69 10.99
C ILE A 48 -1.52 -0.74 11.05
N TRP A 49 -2.29 -1.06 12.09
CA TRP A 49 -2.91 -2.36 12.25
C TRP A 49 -3.93 -2.65 11.13
N GLU A 50 -4.80 -1.71 10.80
CA GLU A 50 -5.76 -1.86 9.69
C GLU A 50 -5.04 -2.06 8.34
N GLY A 51 -3.99 -1.27 8.09
CA GLY A 51 -3.17 -1.42 6.88
C GLY A 51 -2.46 -2.76 6.79
N TRP A 52 -1.97 -3.27 7.92
CA TRP A 52 -1.36 -4.59 8.03
C TRP A 52 -2.38 -5.71 7.82
N PHE A 53 -3.54 -5.63 8.46
CA PHE A 53 -4.61 -6.62 8.32
C PHE A 53 -5.02 -6.78 6.85
N LYS A 54 -5.29 -5.66 6.17
CA LYS A 54 -5.59 -5.64 4.73
C LYS A 54 -4.47 -6.22 3.87
N LEU A 55 -3.20 -6.03 4.26
CA LEU A 55 -2.07 -6.61 3.55
C LEU A 55 -2.07 -8.14 3.68
N GLN A 56 -2.41 -8.69 4.85
CA GLN A 56 -2.51 -10.14 5.03
C GLN A 56 -3.56 -10.75 4.12
N ASP A 57 -4.76 -10.16 4.04
CA ASP A 57 -5.84 -10.63 3.16
C ASP A 57 -5.40 -10.71 1.69
N ILE A 58 -4.70 -9.67 1.21
CA ILE A 58 -4.19 -9.62 -0.17
C ILE A 58 -3.11 -10.68 -0.39
N VAL A 59 -2.23 -10.89 0.58
CA VAL A 59 -1.16 -11.90 0.49
C VAL A 59 -1.74 -13.32 0.46
N GLU A 60 -2.77 -13.58 1.26
CA GLU A 60 -3.49 -14.85 1.24
C GLU A 60 -4.14 -15.10 -0.11
N GLY A 61 -4.91 -14.12 -0.62
CA GLY A 61 -5.52 -14.21 -1.95
C GLY A 61 -4.50 -14.37 -3.08
N TYR A 62 -3.35 -13.69 -3.00
CA TYR A 62 -2.26 -13.85 -3.97
C TYR A 62 -1.65 -15.25 -3.93
N ARG A 63 -1.41 -15.80 -2.74
CA ARG A 63 -0.88 -17.17 -2.60
C ARG A 63 -1.86 -18.20 -3.14
N LEU A 64 -3.15 -18.02 -2.88
CA LEU A 64 -4.22 -18.88 -3.40
C LEU A 64 -4.28 -18.82 -4.93
N ALA A 65 -4.27 -17.62 -5.52
CA ALA A 65 -4.26 -17.47 -6.97
C ALA A 65 -3.02 -18.11 -7.60
N LYS A 66 -1.85 -17.96 -6.97
CA LYS A 66 -0.60 -18.55 -7.43
C LYS A 66 -0.59 -20.07 -7.34
N SER A 67 -1.17 -20.67 -6.30
CA SER A 67 -1.25 -22.13 -6.21
C SER A 67 -2.15 -22.71 -7.29
N LEU A 68 -3.26 -22.04 -7.62
CA LEU A 68 -4.17 -22.46 -8.68
C LEU A 68 -3.53 -22.39 -10.08
N ASP A 69 -2.73 -21.36 -10.33
CA ASP A 69 -1.98 -21.19 -11.60
C ASP A 69 -0.87 -22.25 -11.77
N GLN A 70 -0.43 -22.90 -10.69
CA GLN A 70 0.57 -23.97 -10.72
C GLN A 70 -0.01 -25.37 -10.88
N GLU A 71 -1.33 -25.55 -10.80
CA GLU A 71 -2.03 -26.83 -10.98
C GLU A 71 -2.58 -27.04 -12.41
N ILE A 72 -2.34 -26.09 -13.33
CA ILE A 72 -2.61 -26.17 -14.78
C ILE A 72 -1.32 -26.47 -15.52
#